data_AF-A0A7S3MH31-F1
#
_entry.id   AF-A0A7S3MH31-F1
#
_cell.length_a   1.000
_cell.length_b   1.000
_cell.length_c   1.000
_cell.angle_alpha   90.00
_cell.angle_beta   90.00
_cell.angle_gamma   90.00
#
_symmetry.space_group_name_H-M   'P 1'
#
loop_
_entity.id
_entity.type
_entity.pdbx_description
1 polymer ?
#
loop_
_entity_poly.entity_id
_entity_poly.type
_entity_poly.pdbx_seq_one_letter_code
_entity_poly.pdbx_strand_id
1 'polypeptide(L)'
;VASFHLPPQLFCLQLIRPSNRKHLGRDEGYNQVDELDLVVCLNEIKMGMLAKAVLYPGANTLLMNLISSFSDGEIADHEDDKSGGSTNWVNEYTQGCGWEIYTSQLSVKFEGESFANLSYKLYKKIGLILFALQITDSMGRSKLLLNPADYVI
;
A
#
# COMPACT_ATOMS: atom_id res chain seq x y z
N VAL A 1 -24.53 -32.67 15.89
CA VAL A 1 -23.77 -32.39 14.65
C VAL A 1 -23.00 -31.11 14.90
N ALA A 2 -21.67 -31.19 14.99
CA ALA A 2 -20.85 -30.01 15.26
C ALA A 2 -20.96 -29.05 14.06
N SER A 3 -21.50 -27.86 14.31
CA SER A 3 -21.48 -26.77 13.34
C SER A 3 -20.05 -26.27 13.23
N PHE A 4 -19.34 -26.72 12.19
CA PHE A 4 -18.06 -26.13 11.81
C PHE A 4 -18.36 -24.70 11.34
N HIS A 5 -18.06 -23.72 12.20
CA HIS A 5 -18.00 -22.33 11.77
C HIS A 5 -16.79 -22.20 10.86
N LEU A 6 -17.03 -22.27 9.56
CA LEU A 6 -16.04 -21.88 8.57
C LEU A 6 -15.66 -20.42 8.84
N PRO A 7 -14.36 -20.06 8.80
CA PRO A 7 -13.95 -18.67 8.93
C PRO A 7 -14.62 -17.83 7.83
N PRO A 8 -14.85 -16.52 8.06
CA PRO A 8 -15.43 -15.64 7.06
C PRO A 8 -14.60 -15.72 5.77
N GLN A 9 -15.27 -16.03 4.66
CA GLN A 9 -14.62 -16.21 3.38
C GLN A 9 -14.32 -14.83 2.79
N LEU A 10 -13.03 -14.47 2.75
CA LEU A 10 -12.59 -13.21 2.17
C LEU A 10 -12.44 -13.38 0.65
N PHE A 11 -13.25 -12.66 -0.13
CA PHE A 11 -13.14 -12.68 -1.59
C PHE A 11 -12.26 -11.52 -2.09
N CYS A 12 -11.26 -11.85 -2.92
CA CYS A 12 -10.51 -10.86 -3.71
C CYS A 12 -10.91 -11.00 -5.18
N LEU A 13 -11.58 -9.97 -5.71
CA LEU A 13 -12.16 -9.98 -7.05
C LEU A 13 -11.54 -8.91 -7.93
N GLN A 14 -11.12 -9.29 -9.13
CA GLN A 14 -10.61 -8.37 -10.13
C GLN A 14 -11.68 -8.03 -11.18
N LEU A 15 -11.98 -6.74 -11.34
CA LEU A 15 -12.88 -6.22 -12.37
C LEU A 15 -12.11 -5.46 -13.46
N ILE A 16 -12.53 -5.61 -14.70
CA ILE A 16 -11.99 -4.79 -15.81
C ILE A 16 -12.61 -3.40 -15.79
N ARG A 17 -13.94 -3.28 -15.76
CA ARG A 17 -14.66 -2.00 -15.86
C ARG A 17 -15.28 -1.61 -14.52
N PRO A 18 -15.18 -0.33 -14.09
CA PRO A 18 -15.80 0.14 -12.85
C PRO A 18 -17.32 -0.05 -12.84
N SER A 19 -17.96 0.11 -14.01
CA SER A 19 -19.41 -0.08 -14.21
C SER A 19 -19.90 -1.48 -13.83
N ASN A 20 -19.01 -2.47 -13.74
CA ASN A 20 -19.39 -3.84 -13.40
C ASN A 20 -19.60 -4.04 -11.90
N ARG A 21 -19.16 -3.11 -11.04
CA ARG A 21 -19.40 -3.15 -9.58
C ARG A 21 -20.89 -3.27 -9.24
N LYS A 22 -21.78 -2.72 -10.09
CA LYS A 22 -23.24 -2.80 -9.93
C LYS A 22 -23.80 -4.23 -9.92
N HIS A 23 -23.05 -5.21 -10.42
CA HIS A 23 -23.48 -6.61 -10.43
C HIS A 23 -23.02 -7.40 -9.20
N LEU A 24 -22.19 -6.79 -8.33
CA LEU A 24 -21.69 -7.45 -7.13
C LEU A 24 -22.69 -7.40 -5.96
N GLY A 25 -23.55 -6.37 -5.91
CA GLY A 25 -24.57 -6.24 -4.88
C GLY A 25 -25.95 -6.63 -5.40
N ARG A 26 -26.24 -7.93 -5.47
CA ARG A 26 -27.59 -8.45 -5.77
C ARG A 26 -27.83 -9.81 -5.12
N ASP A 27 -28.13 -9.79 -3.83
CA ASP A 27 -29.22 -10.63 -3.36
C ASP A 27 -29.98 -9.92 -2.23
N GLU A 28 -31.30 -9.84 -2.34
CA GLU A 28 -32.19 -9.18 -1.37
C GLU A 28 -32.34 -9.97 -0.05
N GLY A 29 -31.42 -10.91 0.24
CA GLY A 29 -31.49 -11.77 1.41
C GLY A 29 -30.17 -12.38 1.87
N TYR A 30 -29.05 -12.08 1.20
CA TYR A 30 -27.72 -12.49 1.61
C TYR A 30 -26.78 -11.30 1.47
N ASN A 31 -26.08 -11.02 2.57
CA ASN A 31 -25.13 -9.96 2.82
C ASN A 31 -24.61 -9.24 1.57
N GLN A 32 -24.82 -7.91 1.58
CA GLN A 32 -23.90 -6.91 1.03
C GLN A 32 -22.48 -7.49 1.01
N VAL A 33 -21.75 -7.38 -0.13
CA VAL A 33 -20.30 -7.64 -0.21
C VAL A 33 -19.69 -7.29 1.14
N ASP A 34 -19.21 -8.30 1.87
CA ASP A 34 -18.79 -8.08 3.27
C ASP A 34 -17.77 -6.94 3.25
N GLU A 35 -17.73 -6.08 4.27
CA GLU A 35 -16.73 -4.98 4.32
C GLU A 35 -15.28 -5.46 4.13
N LEU A 36 -15.07 -6.78 4.30
CA LEU A 36 -13.81 -7.49 4.14
C LEU A 36 -13.50 -7.93 2.69
N ASP A 37 -14.48 -7.96 1.79
CA ASP A 37 -14.28 -8.36 0.39
C ASP A 37 -13.56 -7.27 -0.42
N LEU A 38 -12.46 -7.65 -1.06
CA LEU A 38 -11.61 -6.74 -1.81
C LEU A 38 -11.97 -6.78 -3.30
N VAL A 39 -12.51 -5.67 -3.83
CA VAL A 39 -12.81 -5.52 -5.26
C VAL A 39 -11.82 -4.57 -5.92
N VAL A 40 -10.90 -5.14 -6.70
CA VAL A 40 -9.86 -4.41 -7.43
C VAL A 40 -10.32 -4.13 -8.86
N CYS A 41 -10.47 -2.86 -9.24
CA CYS A 41 -10.83 -2.50 -10.62
C CYS A 41 -9.61 -2.03 -11.43
N LEU A 42 -9.22 -2.80 -12.44
CA LEU A 42 -8.02 -2.54 -13.25
C LEU A 42 -8.08 -1.22 -14.00
N ASN A 43 -9.19 -0.91 -14.68
CA ASN A 43 -9.28 0.35 -15.42
C ASN A 43 -9.28 1.57 -14.50
N GLU A 44 -9.82 1.45 -13.28
CA GLU A 44 -9.81 2.52 -12.29
C GLU A 44 -8.38 2.82 -11.83
N ILE A 45 -7.64 1.78 -11.44
CA ILE A 45 -6.25 1.90 -11.00
C ILE A 45 -5.37 2.40 -12.15
N LYS A 46 -5.47 1.80 -13.34
CA LYS A 46 -4.69 2.19 -14.52
C LYS A 46 -4.90 3.66 -14.88
N MET A 47 -6.15 4.11 -14.97
CA MET A 47 -6.44 5.51 -15.33
C MET A 47 -6.03 6.47 -14.20
N GLY A 48 -6.20 6.08 -12.93
CA GLY A 48 -5.73 6.85 -11.79
C GLY A 48 -4.21 7.04 -11.78
N MET A 49 -3.46 5.97 -12.04
CA MET A 49 -1.99 6.02 -12.13
C MET A 49 -1.51 6.87 -13.30
N LEU A 50 -2.13 6.76 -14.48
CA LEU A 50 -1.83 7.63 -15.62
C LEU A 50 -2.12 9.10 -15.31
N ALA A 51 -3.26 9.40 -14.68
CA ALA A 51 -3.60 10.76 -14.29
C ALA A 51 -2.57 11.35 -13.29
N LYS A 52 -2.09 10.54 -12.34
CA LYS A 52 -1.03 10.96 -11.41
C LYS A 52 0.31 11.16 -12.09
N ALA A 53 0.67 10.31 -13.05
CA ALA A 53 1.91 10.43 -13.80
C ALA A 53 1.99 11.72 -14.63
N VAL A 54 0.85 12.27 -15.07
CA VAL A 54 0.78 13.58 -15.75
C VAL A 54 1.13 14.72 -14.81
N LEU A 55 0.73 14.66 -13.54
CA LEU A 55 1.04 15.69 -12.54
C LEU A 55 2.46 15.51 -11.96
N TYR A 56 2.89 14.26 -11.80
CA TYR A 56 4.14 13.89 -11.15
C TYR A 56 4.87 12.84 -12.00
N PRO A 57 5.76 13.25 -12.90
CA PRO A 57 6.55 12.33 -13.72
C PRO A 57 7.29 11.31 -12.86
N GLY A 58 7.24 10.03 -13.24
CA GLY A 58 7.87 8.93 -12.49
C GLY A 58 7.06 8.38 -11.32
N ALA A 59 5.96 9.02 -10.90
CA ALA A 59 5.13 8.53 -9.79
C ALA A 59 4.56 7.13 -10.04
N ASN A 60 4.20 6.80 -11.29
CA ASN A 60 3.74 5.45 -11.64
C ASN A 60 4.82 4.40 -11.35
N THR A 61 6.07 4.64 -11.80
CA THR A 61 7.19 3.71 -11.56
C THR A 61 7.46 3.56 -10.07
N LEU A 62 7.51 4.67 -9.33
CA LEU A 62 7.69 4.64 -7.88
C LEU A 62 6.61 3.82 -7.18
N LEU A 63 5.33 4.09 -7.48
CA LEU A 63 4.22 3.38 -6.85
C LEU A 63 4.20 1.90 -7.21
N MET A 64 4.50 1.55 -8.46
CA MET A 64 4.56 0.15 -8.90
C MET A 64 5.69 -0.62 -8.23
N ASN A 65 6.85 0.01 -8.05
CA ASN A 65 7.97 -0.60 -7.33
C ASN A 65 7.60 -0.83 -5.86
N LEU A 66 6.94 0.14 -5.20
CA LEU A 66 6.56 0.03 -3.79
C LEU A 66 5.49 -1.05 -3.48
N ILE A 67 4.67 -1.44 -4.46
CA ILE A 67 3.63 -2.46 -4.29
C ILE A 67 4.05 -3.83 -4.83
N SER A 68 5.20 -3.90 -5.50
CA SER A 68 5.73 -5.12 -6.09
C SER A 68 6.92 -5.60 -5.26
N SER A 69 6.95 -6.87 -4.91
CA SER A 69 8.10 -7.45 -4.21
C SER A 69 9.17 -7.90 -5.20
N PHE A 70 10.40 -7.48 -4.97
CA PHE A 70 11.58 -7.92 -5.73
C PHE A 70 12.48 -8.73 -4.79
N SER A 71 13.07 -9.82 -5.28
CA SER A 71 14.05 -10.56 -4.49
C SER A 71 15.46 -9.99 -4.73
N ASP A 72 16.25 -9.82 -3.68
CA ASP A 72 17.63 -9.29 -3.75
C ASP A 72 18.53 -10.06 -4.73
N GLY A 73 18.20 -11.33 -5.01
CA GLY A 73 18.95 -12.20 -5.92
C GLY A 73 18.75 -11.92 -7.41
N GLU A 74 17.63 -11.32 -7.83
CA GLU A 74 17.37 -11.07 -9.26
C GLU A 74 18.18 -9.89 -9.82
N ILE A 75 18.75 -9.05 -8.94
CA ILE A 75 19.45 -7.83 -9.34
C ILE A 75 20.97 -7.92 -9.09
N ALA A 76 21.42 -8.90 -8.31
CA ALA A 76 22.84 -9.17 -8.03
C ALA A 76 23.57 -9.92 -9.16
N ASP A 77 22.85 -10.59 -10.08
CA ASP A 77 23.45 -11.37 -11.18
C ASP A 77 24.08 -10.53 -12.30
N HIS A 78 24.14 -9.20 -12.14
CA HIS A 78 24.90 -8.29 -13.01
C HIS A 78 26.25 -7.83 -12.42
N GLU A 79 26.74 -8.48 -11.37
CA GLU A 79 28.09 -8.21 -10.83
C GLU A 79 29.25 -8.79 -11.67
N ASP A 80 28.97 -9.56 -12.73
CA ASP A 80 30.01 -10.19 -13.55
C ASP A 80 30.56 -9.34 -14.72
N ASP A 81 30.19 -8.07 -14.83
CA ASP A 81 30.90 -7.13 -15.71
C ASP A 81 31.89 -6.26 -14.92
N LYS A 82 33.04 -6.89 -14.62
CA LYS A 82 34.31 -6.22 -14.28
C LYS A 82 34.87 -5.45 -15.48
N SER A 83 34.05 -4.57 -16.06
CA SER A 83 34.35 -3.76 -17.23
C SER A 83 33.79 -2.34 -17.04
N GLY A 84 34.17 -1.70 -15.92
CA GLY A 84 34.23 -0.23 -15.80
C GLY A 84 32.96 0.54 -16.20
N GLY A 85 31.90 0.46 -15.38
CA GLY A 85 30.81 1.45 -15.47
C GLY A 85 29.41 0.93 -15.21
N SER A 86 29.16 0.15 -14.15
CA SER A 86 27.80 0.11 -13.60
C SER A 86 27.44 1.54 -13.18
N THR A 87 26.66 2.21 -14.02
CA THR A 87 26.35 3.63 -13.88
C THR A 87 25.63 3.83 -12.56
N ASN A 88 26.16 4.72 -11.70
CA ASN A 88 25.70 4.97 -10.32
C ASN A 88 24.16 4.97 -10.14
N TRP A 89 23.42 5.50 -11.12
CA TRP A 89 21.94 5.56 -11.09
C TRP A 89 21.25 4.19 -11.11
N VAL A 90 21.82 3.16 -11.75
CA VAL A 90 21.23 1.81 -11.81
C VAL A 90 21.25 1.19 -10.43
N ASN A 91 22.38 1.32 -9.71
CA ASN A 91 22.52 0.81 -8.35
C ASN A 91 21.54 1.51 -7.40
N GLU A 92 21.40 2.84 -7.50
CA GLU A 92 20.44 3.62 -6.72
C GLU A 92 18.99 3.23 -7.03
N TYR A 93 18.65 3.03 -8.31
CA TYR A 93 17.32 2.58 -8.74
C TYR A 93 17.00 1.19 -8.20
N THR A 94 17.92 0.23 -8.39
CA THR A 94 17.84 -1.13 -7.87
C THR A 94 17.60 -1.15 -6.37
N GLN A 95 18.36 -0.35 -5.62
CA GLN A 95 18.18 -0.23 -4.17
C GLN A 95 16.77 0.26 -3.82
N GLY A 96 16.23 1.22 -4.58
CA GLY A 96 14.86 1.71 -4.42
C GLY A 96 13.78 0.69 -4.78
N CYS A 97 14.04 -0.26 -5.68
CA CYS A 97 13.12 -1.35 -5.99
C CYS A 97 12.90 -2.30 -4.79
N GLY A 98 13.86 -2.40 -3.88
CA GLY A 98 13.72 -3.20 -2.65
C GLY A 98 12.86 -2.56 -1.56
N TRP A 99 12.32 -1.34 -1.78
CA TRP A 99 11.45 -0.68 -0.81
C TRP A 99 10.00 -1.08 -1.00
N GLU A 100 9.29 -1.33 0.11
CA GLU A 100 7.91 -1.79 0.11
C GLU A 100 7.04 -0.99 1.10
N ILE A 101 5.72 -1.05 0.90
CA ILE A 101 4.74 -0.47 1.82
C ILE A 101 4.29 -1.51 2.84
N TYR A 102 4.42 -1.16 4.13
CA TYR A 102 3.94 -1.98 5.23
C TYR A 102 2.92 -1.24 6.09
N THR A 103 2.02 -2.00 6.70
CA THR A 103 1.12 -1.52 7.74
C THR A 103 1.53 -2.09 9.10
N SER A 104 1.45 -1.27 10.14
CA SER A 104 1.78 -1.69 11.50
C SER A 104 1.00 -0.87 12.52
N GLN A 105 0.69 -1.47 13.67
CA GLN A 105 0.09 -0.76 14.78
C GLN A 105 1.15 0.07 15.51
N LEU A 106 0.84 1.34 15.75
CA LEU A 106 1.70 2.22 16.52
C LEU A 106 1.69 1.81 18.01
N SER A 107 2.84 1.93 18.66
CA SER A 107 2.94 1.74 20.10
C SER A 107 2.26 2.89 20.85
N VAL A 108 1.61 2.58 21.98
CA VAL A 108 1.07 3.56 22.94
C VAL A 108 2.09 4.61 23.41
N LYS A 109 3.39 4.33 23.28
CA LYS A 109 4.47 5.29 23.59
C LYS A 109 4.48 6.53 22.67
N PHE A 110 3.77 6.48 21.56
CA PHE A 110 3.65 7.60 20.63
C PHE A 110 2.37 8.43 20.83
N GLU A 111 1.53 8.10 21.81
CA GLU A 111 0.37 8.92 22.18
C GLU A 111 0.79 10.34 22.57
N GLY A 112 0.02 11.32 22.10
CA GLY A 112 0.28 12.74 22.29
C GLY A 112 1.33 13.33 21.34
N GLU A 113 1.94 12.51 20.48
CA GLU A 113 2.91 12.98 19.47
C GLU A 113 2.20 13.41 18.18
N SER A 114 2.66 14.50 17.58
CA SER A 114 2.18 14.90 16.24
C SER A 114 2.72 13.94 15.17
N PHE A 115 1.92 13.65 14.14
CA PHE A 115 2.33 12.84 13.00
C PHE A 115 3.64 13.31 12.39
N ALA A 116 3.80 14.63 12.18
CA ALA A 116 5.01 15.20 11.60
C ALA A 116 6.25 14.92 12.46
N ASN A 117 6.16 15.09 13.79
CA ASN A 117 7.30 14.83 14.68
C ASN A 117 7.60 13.34 14.81
N LEU A 118 6.56 12.48 14.82
CA LEU A 118 6.77 11.03 14.81
C LEU A 118 7.46 10.60 13.51
N SER A 119 6.99 11.06 12.35
CA SER A 119 7.57 10.74 11.04
C SER A 119 9.06 11.13 10.99
N TYR A 120 9.40 12.33 11.48
CA TYR A 120 10.80 12.77 11.62
C TYR A 120 11.62 11.83 12.52
N LYS A 121 11.10 11.46 13.69
CA LYS A 121 11.80 10.59 14.66
C LYS A 121 12.03 9.18 14.09
N LEU A 122 11.04 8.62 13.40
CA LEU A 122 11.15 7.29 12.78
C LEU A 122 12.19 7.29 11.67
N TYR A 123 12.14 8.27 10.77
CA TYR A 123 13.13 8.39 9.71
C TYR A 123 14.55 8.54 10.28
N LYS A 124 14.74 9.45 11.24
CA LYS A 124 16.06 9.73 11.82
C LYS A 124 16.65 8.55 12.60
N LYS A 125 15.83 7.77 13.30
CA LYS A 125 16.32 6.69 14.17
C LYS A 125 16.49 5.35 13.47
N ILE A 126 15.59 5.02 12.55
CA ILE A 126 15.50 3.68 11.96
C ILE A 126 15.30 3.69 10.43
N GLY A 127 15.29 4.86 9.78
CA GLY A 127 15.17 4.96 8.32
C GLY A 127 13.76 4.71 7.77
N LEU A 128 12.73 4.62 8.63
CA LEU A 128 11.35 4.39 8.18
C LEU A 128 10.68 5.69 7.73
N ILE A 129 9.96 5.61 6.61
CA ILE A 129 9.14 6.71 6.09
C ILE A 129 7.68 6.46 6.49
N LEU A 130 7.21 7.19 7.50
CA LEU A 130 5.80 7.20 7.87
C LEU A 130 5.05 8.23 7.01
N PHE A 131 4.09 7.78 6.20
CA PHE A 131 3.36 8.65 5.25
C PHE A 131 1.82 8.62 5.39
N ALA A 132 1.26 7.73 6.22
CA ALA A 132 -0.19 7.63 6.44
C ALA A 132 -0.53 7.10 7.83
N LEU A 133 -1.76 7.38 8.28
CA LEU A 133 -2.35 6.81 9.51
C LEU A 133 -3.73 6.22 9.19
N GLN A 134 -4.01 5.03 9.70
CA GLN A 134 -5.37 4.51 9.80
C GLN A 134 -5.90 4.80 11.20
N ILE A 135 -7.01 5.53 11.27
CA ILE A 135 -7.68 5.87 12.53
C ILE A 135 -8.99 5.11 12.57
N THR A 136 -9.20 4.38 13.65
CA THR A 136 -10.46 3.67 13.92
C THR A 136 -11.21 4.41 15.01
N ASP A 137 -12.45 4.82 14.74
CA ASP A 137 -13.29 5.47 15.73
C ASP A 137 -13.90 4.45 16.73
N SER A 138 -14.56 4.95 17.76
CA SER A 138 -15.24 4.11 18.77
C SER A 138 -16.40 3.29 18.21
N MET A 139 -16.89 3.61 17.01
CA MET A 139 -17.92 2.85 16.30
C MET A 139 -17.32 1.79 15.37
N GLY A 140 -15.98 1.63 15.36
CA GLY A 140 -15.27 0.68 14.51
C GLY A 140 -15.00 1.17 13.09
N ARG A 141 -15.37 2.42 12.75
CA ARG A 141 -15.15 2.95 11.40
C ARG A 141 -13.71 3.38 11.24
N SER A 142 -13.04 2.82 10.23
CA SER A 142 -11.66 3.15 9.88
C SER A 142 -11.59 4.24 8.82
N LYS A 143 -10.70 5.22 9.00
CA LYS A 143 -10.36 6.24 8.02
C LYS A 143 -8.85 6.30 7.81
N LEU A 144 -8.41 6.27 6.56
CA LEU A 144 -7.01 6.49 6.19
C LEU A 144 -6.77 7.99 5.98
N LEU A 145 -5.78 8.54 6.69
CA LEU A 145 -5.27 9.88 6.48
C LEU A 145 -3.88 9.82 5.85
N LEU A 146 -3.69 10.49 4.73
CA LEU A 146 -2.40 10.63 4.07
C LEU A 146 -1.72 11.90 4.54
N ASN A 147 -0.50 11.77 5.06
CA ASN A 147 0.33 12.87 5.59
C ASN A 147 -0.42 13.88 6.49
N PRO A 148 -1.08 13.44 7.59
CA PRO A 148 -1.84 14.33 8.45
C PRO A 148 -0.92 15.07 9.45
N ALA A 149 -0.09 16.00 8.96
CA ALA A 149 1.00 16.66 9.71
C ALA A 149 0.69 17.01 11.17
N ASP A 150 -0.40 17.74 11.42
CA ASP A 150 -0.79 18.24 12.75
C ASP A 150 -1.64 17.26 13.57
N TYR A 151 -1.94 16.08 13.03
CA TYR A 151 -2.73 15.09 13.75
C TYR A 151 -1.93 14.54 14.93
N VAL A 152 -2.54 14.58 16.12
CA VAL A 152 -1.98 14.06 17.35
C VAL A 152 -2.41 12.61 17.51
N ILE A 153 -1.44 11.71 17.66
CA ILE A 153 -1.61 10.26 17.79
C ILE A 153 -2.20 9.91 19.16
#